data_AF-A0A1R2D3Q1-F1
#
_entry.id   AF-A0A1R2D3Q1-F1
#
_cell.length_a   1.000
_cell.length_b   1.000
_cell.length_c   1.000
_cell.angle_alpha   90.00
_cell.angle_beta   90.00
_cell.angle_gamma   90.00
#
_symmetry.space_group_name_H-M   'P 1'
#
loop_
_entity.id
_entity.type
_entity.pdbx_description
1 polymer ?
#
loop_
_entity_poly.entity_id
_entity_poly.type
_entity_poly.pdbx_seq_one_letter_code
_entity_poly.pdbx_strand_id
1 'polypeptide(L)'
;MQNLTKHKFNTTGYSILDNVLNKLVWEPLVLTFPKSLAPNTVTVFGFLFMLFSYLAMLPSDHTFTFAPPAGVLIFSAFAQFMYQTLDACDGKQARRLGLSSPLGMLMDHGCDALSCTIIVLTVMQGLALGFDYEMLSLLAIAHTGFFLAQWEEYHTHYHRTHMFSWGVTEAQWTNITLLLLTATYTQKIWLTDVYGWPLRTILVYANAGWGINLSALMILNTISKTKPLEPLLRLIPMLMLDLSLYLWFINPLTLTYGPLILLMHGLIFAELNSKLIICSSAIMKFGWFHLDIFIELLFLIEDTYFKVLPSEVTFFILSMFIAYRYCSFVLTVVGQLTSYLKISVFSVNK
;
A
#
# COMPACT_ATOMS: atom_id res chain seq x y z
N MET A 1 1.36 3.26 24.90
CA MET A 1 1.16 1.87 25.39
C MET A 1 -0.13 1.68 26.20
N GLN A 2 -0.39 2.41 27.30
CA GLN A 2 -1.58 2.20 28.15
C GLN A 2 -2.95 2.32 27.44
N ASN A 3 -3.03 3.08 26.35
CA ASN A 3 -4.26 3.25 25.58
C ASN A 3 -4.50 2.14 24.54
N LEU A 4 -3.51 1.29 24.24
CA LEU A 4 -3.63 0.22 23.25
C LEU A 4 -4.73 -0.79 23.60
N THR A 5 -4.97 -1.03 24.89
CA THR A 5 -6.02 -1.93 25.37
C THR A 5 -7.43 -1.33 25.28
N LYS A 6 -7.54 -0.02 25.05
CA LYS A 6 -8.82 0.70 24.91
C LYS A 6 -9.26 0.85 23.45
N HIS A 7 -8.35 0.63 22.50
CA HIS A 7 -8.64 0.79 21.08
C HIS A 7 -9.63 -0.28 20.60
N LYS A 8 -10.64 0.15 19.84
CA LYS A 8 -11.61 -0.71 19.17
C LYS A 8 -11.58 -0.39 17.69
N PHE A 9 -11.34 -1.40 16.86
CA PHE A 9 -11.42 -1.29 15.42
C PHE A 9 -12.88 -1.25 14.99
N ASN A 10 -13.30 -0.16 14.35
CA ASN A 10 -14.63 -0.02 13.78
C ASN A 10 -14.51 0.23 12.29
N THR A 11 -15.31 -0.46 11.47
CA THR A 11 -15.33 -0.26 10.02
C THR A 11 -16.63 0.39 9.58
N THR A 12 -16.64 1.03 8.41
CA THR A 12 -17.85 1.64 7.84
C THR A 12 -18.81 0.62 7.20
N GLY A 13 -18.41 -0.66 7.07
CA GLY A 13 -19.22 -1.75 6.49
C GLY A 13 -18.46 -2.55 5.42
N TYR A 14 -19.19 -3.08 4.44
CA TYR A 14 -18.69 -3.92 3.35
C TYR A 14 -19.14 -3.41 1.98
N SER A 15 -18.27 -3.48 0.98
CA SER A 15 -18.62 -3.22 -0.43
C SER A 15 -19.47 -4.34 -1.05
N ILE A 16 -19.85 -4.21 -2.33
CA ILE A 16 -20.65 -5.23 -3.03
C ILE A 16 -19.91 -6.56 -3.05
N LEU A 17 -18.66 -6.56 -3.53
CA LEU A 17 -17.87 -7.78 -3.61
C LEU A 17 -17.51 -8.31 -2.23
N ASP A 18 -17.25 -7.45 -1.25
CA ASP A 18 -17.05 -7.90 0.12
C ASP A 18 -18.23 -8.72 0.62
N ASN A 19 -19.46 -8.23 0.43
CA ASN A 19 -20.66 -8.94 0.89
C ASN A 19 -20.80 -10.32 0.23
N VAL A 20 -20.44 -10.43 -1.05
CA VAL A 20 -20.47 -11.70 -1.80
C VAL A 20 -19.35 -12.62 -1.33
N LEU A 21 -18.10 -12.15 -1.32
CA LEU A 21 -16.92 -12.96 -1.03
C LEU A 21 -16.83 -13.34 0.45
N ASN A 22 -17.26 -12.49 1.39
CA ASN A 22 -17.36 -12.87 2.80
C ASN A 22 -18.19 -14.15 2.95
N LYS A 23 -19.40 -14.16 2.39
CA LYS A 23 -20.35 -15.26 2.54
C LYS A 23 -19.94 -16.50 1.76
N LEU A 24 -19.47 -16.34 0.53
CA LEU A 24 -19.23 -17.45 -0.39
C LEU A 24 -17.82 -18.05 -0.29
N VAL A 25 -16.84 -17.24 0.14
CA VAL A 25 -15.41 -17.61 0.04
C VAL A 25 -14.73 -17.50 1.40
N TRP A 26 -14.61 -16.29 1.96
CA TRP A 26 -13.69 -16.03 3.07
C TRP A 26 -14.15 -16.62 4.40
N GLU A 27 -15.44 -16.55 4.75
CA GLU A 27 -15.95 -17.17 5.97
C GLU A 27 -15.85 -18.70 5.93
N PRO A 28 -16.29 -19.41 4.86
CA PRO A 28 -16.05 -20.85 4.74
C PRO A 28 -14.57 -21.22 4.76
N LEU A 29 -13.72 -20.48 4.04
CA LEU A 29 -12.29 -20.75 3.95
C LEU A 29 -11.60 -20.66 5.32
N VAL A 30 -11.93 -19.63 6.12
CA VAL A 30 -11.32 -19.48 7.45
C VAL A 30 -11.64 -20.67 8.35
N LEU A 31 -12.78 -21.34 8.17
CA LEU A 31 -13.12 -22.52 8.96
C LEU A 31 -12.21 -23.72 8.66
N THR A 32 -11.61 -23.78 7.47
CA THR A 32 -10.66 -24.83 7.08
C THR A 32 -9.26 -24.59 7.63
N PHE A 33 -8.94 -23.37 8.09
CA PHE A 33 -7.63 -23.08 8.67
C PHE A 33 -7.45 -23.85 9.99
N PRO A 34 -6.27 -24.45 10.23
CA PRO A 34 -6.01 -25.15 11.49
C PRO A 34 -5.98 -24.14 12.64
N LYS A 35 -6.45 -24.56 13.82
CA LYS A 35 -6.46 -23.70 15.02
C LYS A 35 -5.07 -23.31 15.52
N SER A 36 -4.01 -23.96 15.03
CA SER A 36 -2.62 -23.62 15.29
C SER A 36 -2.06 -22.53 14.39
N LEU A 37 -2.78 -22.14 13.32
CA LEU A 37 -2.35 -21.08 12.41
C LEU A 37 -2.64 -19.71 13.01
N ALA A 38 -1.57 -19.00 13.38
CA ALA A 38 -1.65 -17.65 13.89
C ALA A 38 -2.13 -16.68 12.81
N PRO A 39 -3.00 -15.69 13.13
CA PRO A 39 -3.50 -14.71 12.17
C PRO A 39 -2.40 -13.97 11.42
N ASN A 40 -1.37 -13.49 12.13
CA ASN A 40 -0.27 -12.75 11.51
C ASN A 40 0.56 -13.61 10.53
N THR A 41 0.52 -14.94 10.66
CA THR A 41 1.13 -15.84 9.66
C THR A 41 0.34 -15.81 8.36
N VAL A 42 -1.00 -15.73 8.44
CA VAL A 42 -1.87 -15.57 7.26
C VAL A 42 -1.54 -14.26 6.55
N THR A 43 -1.44 -13.16 7.29
CA THR A 43 -1.06 -11.83 6.79
C THR A 43 0.27 -11.87 6.03
N VAL A 44 1.35 -12.32 6.69
CA VAL A 44 2.68 -12.35 6.10
C VAL A 44 2.72 -13.30 4.89
N PHE A 45 2.01 -14.42 4.94
CA PHE A 45 1.93 -15.34 3.81
C PHE A 45 1.22 -14.70 2.60
N GLY A 46 0.16 -13.91 2.83
CA GLY A 46 -0.46 -13.08 1.79
C GLY A 46 0.52 -12.08 1.18
N PHE A 47 1.25 -11.34 2.01
CA PHE A 47 2.29 -10.40 1.55
C PHE A 47 3.38 -11.08 0.71
N LEU A 48 3.81 -12.29 1.06
CA LEU A 48 4.83 -13.03 0.31
C LEU A 48 4.40 -13.31 -1.15
N PHE A 49 3.10 -13.54 -1.41
CA PHE A 49 2.61 -13.64 -2.79
C PHE A 49 2.86 -12.35 -3.57
N MET A 50 2.58 -11.19 -2.97
CA MET A 50 2.85 -9.90 -3.61
C MET A 50 4.33 -9.68 -3.85
N LEU A 51 5.18 -9.98 -2.86
CA LEU A 51 6.63 -9.88 -3.00
C LEU A 51 7.14 -10.75 -4.15
N PHE A 52 6.77 -12.02 -4.19
CA PHE A 52 7.22 -12.93 -5.26
C PHE A 52 6.65 -12.57 -6.63
N SER A 53 5.43 -12.05 -6.69
CA SER A 53 4.84 -11.52 -7.93
C SER A 53 5.74 -10.45 -8.54
N TYR A 54 6.15 -9.46 -7.74
CA TYR A 54 7.01 -8.39 -8.24
C TYR A 54 8.41 -8.87 -8.60
N LEU A 55 9.01 -9.73 -7.77
CA LEU A 55 10.31 -10.34 -8.08
C LEU A 55 10.30 -11.12 -9.40
N ALA A 56 9.18 -11.77 -9.75
CA ALA A 56 9.03 -12.45 -11.04
C ALA A 56 8.93 -11.48 -12.23
N MET A 57 8.50 -10.24 -12.00
CA MET A 57 8.36 -9.22 -13.05
C MET A 57 9.65 -8.44 -13.30
N LEU A 58 10.51 -8.27 -12.29
CA LEU A 58 11.77 -7.51 -12.36
C LEU A 58 12.68 -7.88 -13.55
N PRO A 59 12.87 -9.15 -13.95
CA PRO A 59 13.75 -9.49 -15.08
C PRO A 59 13.20 -9.08 -16.44
N SER A 60 11.92 -8.71 -16.54
CA SER A 60 11.26 -8.47 -17.83
C SER A 60 11.60 -7.10 -18.41
N ASP A 61 11.34 -6.04 -17.64
CA ASP A 61 11.55 -4.66 -18.09
C ASP A 61 11.59 -3.72 -16.87
N HIS A 62 12.67 -2.95 -16.74
CA HIS A 62 12.84 -1.95 -15.68
C HIS A 62 12.29 -0.58 -16.07
N THR A 63 11.94 -0.38 -17.34
CA THR A 63 11.41 0.89 -17.87
C THR A 63 9.89 0.98 -17.79
N PHE A 64 9.20 -0.12 -17.47
CA PHE A 64 7.74 -0.26 -17.48
C PHE A 64 7.08 0.01 -18.84
N THR A 65 7.82 -0.06 -19.94
CA THR A 65 7.33 0.17 -21.31
C THR A 65 6.89 -1.11 -22.02
N PHE A 66 7.21 -2.28 -21.43
CA PHE A 66 6.77 -3.58 -21.92
C PHE A 66 6.15 -4.43 -20.81
N ALA A 67 5.03 -5.06 -21.15
CA ALA A 67 4.39 -6.06 -20.32
C ALA A 67 5.25 -7.34 -20.25
N PRO A 68 5.35 -8.00 -19.08
CA PRO A 68 6.03 -9.27 -18.94
C PRO A 68 5.41 -10.40 -19.79
N PRO A 69 6.11 -11.55 -19.92
CA PRO A 69 5.52 -12.75 -20.50
C PRO A 69 4.20 -13.14 -19.83
N ALA A 70 3.26 -13.69 -20.60
CA ALA A 70 1.91 -14.03 -20.12
C ALA A 70 1.90 -14.89 -18.85
N GLY A 71 2.83 -15.85 -18.72
CA GLY A 71 2.95 -16.67 -17.52
C GLY A 71 3.26 -15.88 -16.24
N VAL A 72 4.09 -14.83 -16.35
CA VAL A 72 4.41 -13.93 -15.24
C VAL A 72 3.17 -13.11 -14.86
N LEU A 73 2.45 -12.57 -15.85
CA LEU A 73 1.20 -11.82 -15.61
C LEU A 73 0.11 -12.68 -14.97
N ILE A 74 -0.05 -13.93 -15.40
CA ILE A 74 -1.00 -14.90 -14.80
C ILE A 74 -0.59 -15.19 -13.36
N PHE A 75 0.70 -15.40 -13.09
CA PHE A 75 1.19 -15.58 -11.74
C PHE A 75 0.95 -14.34 -10.87
N SER A 76 1.15 -13.13 -11.40
CA SER A 76 0.87 -11.89 -10.69
C SER A 76 -0.61 -11.69 -10.38
N ALA A 77 -1.50 -12.04 -11.32
CA ALA A 77 -2.94 -12.03 -11.08
C ALA A 77 -3.35 -13.03 -9.99
N PHE A 78 -2.80 -14.25 -10.03
CA PHE A 78 -3.00 -15.25 -8.99
C PHE A 78 -2.46 -14.79 -7.62
N ALA A 79 -1.27 -14.20 -7.60
CA ALA A 79 -0.66 -13.67 -6.37
C ALA A 79 -1.51 -12.56 -5.75
N GLN A 80 -2.03 -11.62 -6.54
CA GLN A 80 -2.96 -10.60 -6.06
C GLN A 80 -4.26 -11.19 -5.51
N PHE A 81 -4.82 -12.21 -6.19
CA PHE A 81 -5.99 -12.93 -5.69
C PHE A 81 -5.72 -13.63 -4.34
N MET A 82 -4.58 -14.30 -4.23
CA MET A 82 -4.17 -14.97 -3.00
C MET A 82 -3.93 -13.98 -1.87
N TYR A 83 -3.24 -12.88 -2.13
CA TYR A 83 -3.04 -11.80 -1.17
C TYR A 83 -4.38 -11.25 -0.67
N GLN A 84 -5.25 -10.78 -1.57
CA GLN A 84 -6.58 -10.24 -1.25
C GLN A 84 -7.44 -11.24 -0.47
N THR A 85 -7.30 -12.54 -0.74
CA THR A 85 -8.07 -13.58 -0.05
C THR A 85 -7.53 -13.82 1.36
N LEU A 86 -6.20 -13.92 1.52
CA LEU A 86 -5.56 -14.17 2.81
C LEU A 86 -5.67 -12.99 3.74
N ASP A 87 -5.52 -11.77 3.21
CA ASP A 87 -5.80 -10.50 3.87
C ASP A 87 -7.20 -10.49 4.50
N ALA A 88 -8.25 -10.68 3.68
CA ALA A 88 -9.61 -10.74 4.17
C ALA A 88 -9.88 -11.87 5.20
N CYS A 89 -9.05 -12.91 5.23
CA CYS A 89 -9.17 -14.04 6.14
C CYS A 89 -8.43 -13.86 7.48
N ASP A 90 -7.43 -12.99 7.59
CA ASP A 90 -6.58 -12.91 8.77
C ASP A 90 -7.33 -12.41 10.02
N GLY A 91 -8.12 -11.34 9.89
CA GLY A 91 -8.91 -10.77 10.96
C GLY A 91 -10.07 -11.69 11.33
N LYS A 92 -10.60 -12.45 10.36
CA LYS A 92 -11.60 -13.50 10.61
C LYS A 92 -11.00 -14.63 11.44
N GLN A 93 -9.78 -15.07 11.11
CA GLN A 93 -9.05 -16.06 11.91
C GLN A 93 -8.72 -15.51 13.30
N ALA A 94 -8.34 -14.24 13.41
CA ALA A 94 -8.10 -13.57 14.70
C ALA A 94 -9.35 -13.56 15.58
N ARG A 95 -10.53 -13.22 15.01
CA ARG A 95 -11.81 -13.27 15.73
C ARG A 95 -12.20 -14.69 16.11
N ARG A 96 -12.00 -15.67 15.22
CA ARG A 96 -12.28 -17.09 15.46
C ARG A 96 -11.45 -17.65 16.62
N LEU A 97 -10.21 -17.22 16.77
CA LEU A 97 -9.29 -17.67 17.83
C LEU A 97 -9.30 -16.76 19.08
N GLY A 98 -10.00 -15.62 19.06
CA GLY A 98 -9.95 -14.65 20.15
C GLY A 98 -8.59 -13.94 20.28
N LEU A 99 -7.87 -13.77 19.17
CA LEU A 99 -6.51 -13.22 19.09
C LEU A 99 -6.43 -11.82 18.46
N SER A 100 -7.56 -11.12 18.31
CA SER A 100 -7.56 -9.73 17.83
C SER A 100 -6.73 -8.84 18.76
N SER A 101 -5.78 -8.09 18.19
CA SER A 101 -4.88 -7.23 18.95
C SER A 101 -4.38 -6.03 18.13
N PRO A 102 -3.92 -4.95 18.77
CA PRO A 102 -3.27 -3.84 18.07
C PRO A 102 -2.02 -4.25 17.28
N LEU A 103 -1.30 -5.29 17.73
CA LEU A 103 -0.19 -5.86 16.96
C LEU A 103 -0.68 -6.50 15.67
N GLY A 104 -1.78 -7.25 15.72
CA GLY A 104 -2.36 -7.86 14.53
C GLY A 104 -2.78 -6.81 13.49
N MET A 105 -3.42 -5.73 13.94
CA MET A 105 -3.78 -4.59 13.08
C MET A 105 -2.55 -3.92 12.46
N LEU A 106 -1.47 -3.74 13.21
CA LEU A 106 -0.23 -3.18 12.67
C LEU A 106 0.39 -4.10 11.60
N MET A 107 0.35 -5.42 11.82
CA MET A 107 0.87 -6.39 10.86
C MET A 107 0.05 -6.40 9.56
N ASP A 108 -1.27 -6.47 9.69
CA ASP A 108 -2.27 -6.43 8.62
C ASP A 108 -2.08 -5.19 7.73
N HIS A 109 -2.44 -4.01 8.26
CA HIS A 109 -2.37 -2.77 7.51
C HIS A 109 -0.93 -2.34 7.14
N GLY A 110 0.09 -2.81 7.88
CA GLY A 110 1.49 -2.59 7.55
C GLY A 110 1.92 -3.39 6.30
N CYS A 111 1.49 -4.66 6.19
CA CYS A 111 1.67 -5.46 5.00
C CYS A 111 0.87 -4.91 3.82
N ASP A 112 -0.31 -4.34 4.06
CA ASP A 112 -1.09 -3.66 3.03
C ASP A 112 -0.37 -2.45 2.47
N ALA A 113 0.28 -1.65 3.32
CA ALA A 113 1.00 -0.47 2.87
C ALA A 113 2.20 -0.84 1.97
N LEU A 114 2.91 -1.93 2.28
CA LEU A 114 3.95 -2.48 1.39
C LEU A 114 3.34 -3.02 0.08
N SER A 115 2.25 -3.79 0.19
CA SER A 115 1.57 -4.40 -0.95
C SER A 115 0.98 -3.36 -1.89
N CYS A 116 0.51 -2.23 -1.38
CA CYS A 116 -0.04 -1.13 -2.16
C CYS A 116 0.94 -0.67 -3.26
N THR A 117 2.20 -0.39 -2.88
CA THR A 117 3.25 -0.03 -3.86
C THR A 117 3.45 -1.15 -4.87
N ILE A 118 3.60 -2.39 -4.39
CA ILE A 118 3.88 -3.53 -5.26
C ILE A 118 2.75 -3.76 -6.27
N ILE A 119 1.49 -3.72 -5.83
CA ILE A 119 0.30 -3.86 -6.68
C ILE A 119 0.35 -2.82 -7.80
N VAL A 120 0.58 -1.55 -7.45
CA VAL A 120 0.62 -0.46 -8.43
C VAL A 120 1.74 -0.70 -9.45
N LEU A 121 2.94 -1.09 -9.01
CA LEU A 121 4.05 -1.42 -9.90
C LEU A 121 3.70 -2.57 -10.86
N THR A 122 3.02 -3.62 -10.37
CA THR A 122 2.59 -4.73 -11.23
C THR A 122 1.56 -4.29 -12.29
N VAL A 123 0.63 -3.42 -11.92
CA VAL A 123 -0.38 -2.87 -12.84
C VAL A 123 0.26 -1.95 -13.86
N MET A 124 1.16 -1.06 -13.43
CA MET A 124 1.90 -0.17 -14.31
C MET A 124 2.65 -0.93 -15.41
N GLN A 125 3.34 -2.01 -15.04
CA GLN A 125 4.06 -2.83 -16.01
C GLN A 125 3.09 -3.61 -16.90
N GLY A 126 1.99 -4.13 -16.36
CA GLY A 126 0.94 -4.80 -17.14
C GLY A 126 0.25 -3.89 -18.17
N LEU A 127 0.18 -2.58 -17.89
CA LEU A 127 -0.32 -1.56 -18.82
C LEU A 127 0.76 -0.96 -19.73
N ALA A 128 2.03 -1.29 -19.50
CA ALA A 128 3.18 -0.74 -20.22
C ALA A 128 3.21 0.81 -20.22
N LEU A 129 2.99 1.42 -19.05
CA LEU A 129 2.86 2.88 -18.92
C LEU A 129 4.17 3.66 -19.13
N GLY A 130 5.30 3.01 -18.87
CA GLY A 130 6.59 3.70 -18.81
C GLY A 130 6.69 4.65 -17.61
N PHE A 131 7.75 5.46 -17.60
CA PHE A 131 7.88 6.62 -16.72
C PHE A 131 7.20 7.85 -17.34
N ASP A 132 5.87 7.88 -17.28
CA ASP A 132 5.05 9.01 -17.74
C ASP A 132 4.11 9.51 -16.62
N TYR A 133 3.45 10.64 -16.83
CA TYR A 133 2.51 11.23 -15.88
C TYR A 133 1.34 10.30 -15.52
N GLU A 134 0.99 9.36 -16.41
CA GLU A 134 0.01 8.30 -16.12
C GLU A 134 0.47 7.42 -14.96
N MET A 135 1.73 7.00 -14.98
CA MET A 135 2.35 6.21 -13.91
C MET A 135 2.41 7.00 -12.60
N LEU A 136 2.87 8.26 -12.67
CA LEU A 136 2.95 9.13 -11.49
C LEU A 136 1.57 9.28 -10.86
N SER A 137 0.54 9.49 -11.68
CA SER A 137 -0.84 9.64 -11.21
C SER A 137 -1.35 8.37 -10.51
N LEU A 138 -1.12 7.18 -11.08
CA LEU A 138 -1.55 5.92 -10.46
C LEU A 138 -0.93 5.73 -9.08
N LEU A 139 0.39 5.95 -8.96
CA LEU A 139 1.10 5.75 -7.69
C LEU A 139 0.70 6.78 -6.64
N ALA A 140 0.70 8.07 -6.99
CA ALA A 140 0.30 9.13 -6.06
C ALA A 140 -1.14 8.95 -5.56
N ILE A 141 -2.06 8.55 -6.44
CA ILE A 141 -3.48 8.35 -6.07
C ILE A 141 -3.67 7.12 -5.19
N ALA A 142 -2.99 6.01 -5.49
CA ALA A 142 -3.05 4.81 -4.66
C ALA A 142 -2.49 5.08 -3.26
N HIS A 143 -1.31 5.71 -3.17
CA HIS A 143 -0.68 6.07 -1.91
C HIS A 143 -1.49 7.08 -1.12
N THR A 144 -1.92 8.18 -1.74
CA THR A 144 -2.75 9.20 -1.08
C THR A 144 -4.07 8.61 -0.60
N GLY A 145 -4.75 7.82 -1.43
CA GLY A 145 -6.02 7.19 -1.08
C GLY A 145 -5.88 6.25 0.11
N PHE A 146 -4.84 5.41 0.12
CA PHE A 146 -4.52 4.57 1.26
C PHE A 146 -4.20 5.42 2.49
N PHE A 147 -3.23 6.34 2.43
CA PHE A 147 -2.88 7.19 3.58
C PHE A 147 -4.10 7.91 4.19
N LEU A 148 -5.00 8.43 3.34
CA LEU A 148 -6.18 9.14 3.80
C LEU A 148 -7.21 8.25 4.52
N ALA A 149 -7.32 6.96 4.20
CA ALA A 149 -8.19 6.05 4.93
C ALA A 149 -7.70 5.86 6.38
N GLN A 150 -6.38 5.72 6.57
CA GLN A 150 -5.71 5.61 7.86
C GLN A 150 -5.76 6.94 8.62
N TRP A 151 -5.64 8.06 7.90
CA TRP A 151 -5.76 9.41 8.47
C TRP A 151 -7.19 9.71 8.92
N GLU A 152 -8.19 9.32 8.14
CA GLU A 152 -9.60 9.46 8.53
C GLU A 152 -9.91 8.61 9.77
N GLU A 153 -9.41 7.38 9.83
CA GLU A 153 -9.53 6.54 11.03
C GLU A 153 -8.85 7.17 12.25
N TYR A 154 -7.65 7.72 12.08
CA TYR A 154 -6.91 8.38 13.15
C TYR A 154 -7.73 9.51 13.82
N HIS A 155 -8.50 10.26 13.03
CA HIS A 155 -9.32 11.37 13.53
C HIS A 155 -10.75 10.99 13.93
N THR A 156 -11.34 9.99 13.28
CA THR A 156 -12.77 9.66 13.46
C THR A 156 -13.01 8.36 14.22
N HIS A 157 -11.98 7.51 14.35
CA HIS A 157 -12.02 6.16 14.92
C HIS A 157 -12.89 5.16 14.13
N TYR A 158 -13.18 5.47 12.86
CA TYR A 158 -13.84 4.58 11.91
C TYR A 158 -12.96 4.40 10.67
N HIS A 159 -12.59 3.16 10.39
CA HIS A 159 -11.85 2.78 9.21
C HIS A 159 -12.79 2.67 8.01
N ARG A 160 -12.53 3.47 6.97
CA ARG A 160 -13.31 3.43 5.74
C ARG A 160 -12.87 2.26 4.88
N THR A 161 -13.81 1.36 4.60
CA THR A 161 -13.58 0.18 3.75
C THR A 161 -14.15 0.32 2.34
N HIS A 162 -15.04 1.29 2.13
CA HIS A 162 -15.72 1.51 0.85
C HIS A 162 -16.23 2.95 0.69
N MET A 163 -16.52 3.30 -0.55
CA MET A 163 -17.23 4.49 -0.97
C MET A 163 -18.45 4.08 -1.77
N PHE A 164 -19.63 4.48 -1.29
CA PHE A 164 -20.92 4.01 -1.78
C PHE A 164 -21.03 2.48 -1.71
N SER A 165 -20.73 1.80 -2.80
CA SER A 165 -20.82 0.35 -2.93
C SER A 165 -19.53 -0.27 -3.49
N TRP A 166 -18.49 0.55 -3.65
CA TRP A 166 -17.19 0.18 -4.22
C TRP A 166 -16.09 0.34 -3.16
N GLY A 167 -15.30 -0.70 -2.94
CA GLY A 167 -14.21 -0.73 -1.97
C GLY A 167 -12.90 -1.23 -2.56
N VAL A 168 -11.99 -1.62 -1.66
CA VAL A 168 -10.65 -2.10 -2.01
C VAL A 168 -10.73 -3.41 -2.80
N THR A 169 -11.66 -4.29 -2.45
CA THR A 169 -11.88 -5.57 -3.14
C THR A 169 -12.22 -5.38 -4.62
N GLU A 170 -13.11 -4.45 -4.97
CA GLU A 170 -13.41 -4.13 -6.37
C GLU A 170 -12.18 -3.62 -7.14
N ALA A 171 -11.36 -2.79 -6.50
CA ALA A 171 -10.12 -2.30 -7.11
C ALA A 171 -9.12 -3.45 -7.34
N GLN A 172 -8.98 -4.36 -6.37
CA GLN A 172 -8.12 -5.54 -6.51
C GLN A 172 -8.59 -6.48 -7.62
N TRP A 173 -9.89 -6.76 -7.73
CA TRP A 173 -10.45 -7.55 -8.83
C TRP A 173 -10.28 -6.86 -10.20
N THR A 174 -10.32 -5.53 -10.24
CA THR A 174 -10.03 -4.76 -11.45
C THR A 174 -8.56 -4.98 -11.87
N ASN A 175 -7.62 -4.90 -10.93
CA ASN A 175 -6.20 -5.14 -11.20
C ASN A 175 -5.93 -6.58 -11.67
N ILE A 176 -6.53 -7.58 -11.00
CA ILE A 176 -6.44 -9.00 -11.39
C ILE A 176 -6.95 -9.18 -12.82
N THR A 177 -8.12 -8.61 -13.14
CA THR A 177 -8.73 -8.70 -14.48
C THR A 177 -7.84 -8.06 -15.53
N LEU A 178 -7.29 -6.88 -15.24
CA LEU A 178 -6.36 -6.18 -16.13
C LEU A 178 -5.14 -7.05 -16.43
N LEU A 179 -4.50 -7.63 -15.42
CA LEU A 179 -3.33 -8.51 -15.61
C LEU A 179 -3.67 -9.73 -16.47
N LEU A 180 -4.83 -10.36 -16.27
CA LEU A 180 -5.30 -11.50 -17.08
C LEU A 180 -5.61 -11.10 -18.52
N LEU A 181 -6.20 -9.93 -18.73
CA LEU A 181 -6.46 -9.38 -20.06
C LEU A 181 -5.15 -9.06 -20.80
N THR A 182 -4.16 -8.46 -20.12
CA THR A 182 -2.82 -8.28 -20.68
C THR A 182 -2.17 -9.61 -21.02
N ALA A 183 -2.29 -10.63 -20.16
CA ALA A 183 -1.72 -11.94 -20.42
C ALA A 183 -2.32 -12.60 -21.68
N THR A 184 -3.63 -12.40 -21.90
CA THR A 184 -4.38 -13.03 -22.99
C THR A 184 -4.20 -12.28 -24.31
N TYR A 185 -4.27 -10.95 -24.28
CA TYR A 185 -4.33 -10.11 -25.47
C TYR A 185 -3.09 -9.23 -25.68
N THR A 186 -2.07 -9.39 -24.82
CA THR A 186 -0.86 -8.55 -24.74
C THR A 186 -1.17 -7.10 -24.34
N GLN A 187 -0.15 -6.25 -24.20
CA GLN A 187 -0.37 -4.83 -23.90
C GLN A 187 -1.11 -4.04 -24.99
N LYS A 188 -1.26 -4.62 -26.20
CA LYS A 188 -1.84 -3.94 -27.37
C LYS A 188 -3.29 -3.52 -27.16
N ILE A 189 -4.07 -4.26 -26.37
CA ILE A 189 -5.47 -3.89 -26.08
C ILE A 189 -5.56 -2.53 -25.40
N TRP A 190 -4.58 -2.17 -24.58
CA TRP A 190 -4.56 -0.91 -23.84
C TRP A 190 -4.12 0.28 -24.70
N LEU A 191 -3.55 0.01 -25.87
CA LEU A 191 -3.21 1.01 -26.89
C LEU A 191 -4.34 1.23 -27.90
N THR A 192 -5.46 0.51 -27.78
CA THR A 192 -6.62 0.71 -28.63
C THR A 192 -7.14 2.13 -28.47
N ASP A 193 -7.29 2.84 -29.59
CA ASP A 193 -7.87 4.19 -29.61
C ASP A 193 -9.36 4.13 -29.31
N VAL A 194 -9.79 4.93 -28.34
CA VAL A 194 -11.18 5.12 -27.96
C VAL A 194 -11.43 6.63 -27.91
N TYR A 195 -12.06 7.16 -28.96
CA TYR A 195 -12.34 8.59 -29.12
C TYR A 195 -11.08 9.48 -29.06
N GLY A 196 -9.97 9.05 -29.69
CA GLY A 196 -8.73 9.83 -29.77
C GLY A 196 -7.79 9.65 -28.56
N TRP A 197 -8.12 8.76 -27.63
CA TRP A 197 -7.30 8.45 -26.46
C TRP A 197 -7.03 6.94 -26.38
N PRO A 198 -5.81 6.52 -26.04
CA PRO A 198 -5.53 5.12 -25.71
C PRO A 198 -6.39 4.65 -24.53
N LEU A 199 -6.88 3.41 -24.60
CA LEU A 199 -7.69 2.81 -23.53
C LEU A 199 -7.01 2.88 -22.15
N ARG A 200 -5.68 2.66 -22.06
CA ARG A 200 -4.93 2.83 -20.81
C ARG A 200 -5.08 4.23 -20.21
N THR A 201 -5.03 5.27 -21.05
CA THR A 201 -5.11 6.67 -20.62
C THR A 201 -6.48 6.96 -20.02
N ILE A 202 -7.55 6.46 -20.67
CA ILE A 202 -8.92 6.57 -20.16
C ILE A 202 -9.04 5.88 -18.80
N LEU A 203 -8.50 4.66 -18.64
CA LEU A 203 -8.54 3.92 -17.38
C LEU A 203 -7.78 4.64 -16.27
N VAL A 204 -6.58 5.15 -16.56
CA VAL A 204 -5.75 5.89 -15.61
C VAL A 204 -6.44 7.18 -15.17
N TYR A 205 -6.99 7.96 -16.10
CA TYR A 205 -7.69 9.19 -15.76
C TYR A 205 -9.04 8.96 -15.06
N ALA A 206 -9.74 7.87 -15.39
CA ALA A 206 -10.93 7.47 -14.64
C ALA A 206 -10.57 7.10 -13.20
N ASN A 207 -9.50 6.32 -12.99
CA ASN A 207 -8.96 6.02 -11.67
C ASN A 207 -8.54 7.30 -10.92
N ALA A 208 -7.89 8.24 -11.61
CA ALA A 208 -7.48 9.51 -11.04
C ALA A 208 -8.67 10.36 -10.59
N GLY A 209 -9.69 10.49 -11.45
CA GLY A 209 -10.93 11.15 -11.11
C GLY A 209 -11.59 10.52 -9.87
N TRP A 210 -11.70 9.19 -9.85
CA TRP A 210 -12.26 8.47 -8.69
C TRP A 210 -11.45 8.73 -7.41
N GLY A 211 -10.13 8.57 -7.47
CA GLY A 211 -9.23 8.75 -6.33
C GLY A 211 -9.25 10.17 -5.75
N ILE A 212 -9.28 11.19 -6.61
CA ILE A 212 -9.40 12.59 -6.19
C ILE A 212 -10.73 12.82 -5.46
N ASN A 213 -11.84 12.30 -6.01
CA ASN A 213 -13.16 12.43 -5.38
C ASN A 213 -13.21 11.72 -4.02
N LEU A 214 -12.67 10.50 -3.93
CA LEU A 214 -12.57 9.75 -2.69
C LEU A 214 -11.73 10.49 -1.64
N SER A 215 -10.58 11.03 -2.06
CA SER A 215 -9.68 11.80 -1.21
C SER A 215 -10.36 13.05 -0.65
N ALA A 216 -11.06 13.80 -1.51
CA ALA A 216 -11.83 14.97 -1.10
C ALA A 216 -12.92 14.62 -0.08
N LEU A 217 -13.63 13.51 -0.27
CA LEU A 217 -14.68 13.07 0.67
C LEU A 217 -14.12 12.69 2.04
N MET A 218 -12.99 11.98 2.10
CA MET A 218 -12.34 11.64 3.38
C MET A 218 -11.89 12.90 4.14
N ILE A 219 -11.30 13.87 3.42
CA ILE A 219 -10.88 15.15 3.99
C ILE A 219 -12.10 15.93 4.52
N LEU A 220 -13.15 16.07 3.71
CA LEU A 220 -14.38 16.79 4.08
C LEU A 220 -15.09 16.11 5.26
N ASN A 221 -15.21 14.79 5.26
CA ASN A 221 -15.83 14.03 6.35
C ASN A 221 -15.07 14.26 7.68
N THR A 222 -13.75 14.16 7.68
CA THR A 222 -12.94 14.41 8.88
C THR A 222 -13.10 15.84 9.37
N ILE A 223 -12.90 16.84 8.49
CA ILE A 223 -13.00 18.26 8.86
C ILE A 223 -14.38 18.61 9.42
N SER A 224 -15.45 18.00 8.91
CA SER A 224 -16.80 18.22 9.42
C SER A 224 -16.99 17.75 10.87
N LYS A 225 -16.17 16.79 11.32
CA LYS A 225 -16.25 16.14 12.64
C LYS A 225 -15.20 16.63 13.62
N THR A 226 -14.14 17.28 13.15
CA THR A 226 -13.01 17.73 13.97
C THR A 226 -12.91 19.26 13.99
N LYS A 227 -12.91 19.87 15.18
CA LYS A 227 -12.58 21.29 15.38
C LYS A 227 -11.52 21.44 16.47
N PRO A 228 -10.50 22.32 16.32
CA PRO A 228 -10.17 23.15 15.14
C PRO A 228 -9.55 22.35 13.97
N LEU A 229 -9.24 23.01 12.84
CA LEU A 229 -8.66 22.42 11.61
C LEU A 229 -7.21 21.89 11.76
N GLU A 230 -6.76 21.58 12.98
CA GLU A 230 -5.46 20.92 13.24
C GLU A 230 -5.26 19.65 12.39
N PRO A 231 -6.29 18.83 12.07
CA PRO A 231 -6.12 17.65 11.22
C PRO A 231 -5.44 17.90 9.88
N LEU A 232 -5.62 19.07 9.26
CA LEU A 232 -4.99 19.42 7.99
C LEU A 232 -3.45 19.46 8.09
N LEU A 233 -2.90 19.82 9.24
CA LEU A 233 -1.44 19.79 9.45
C LEU A 233 -0.89 18.36 9.40
N ARG A 234 -1.73 17.35 9.64
CA ARG A 234 -1.36 15.93 9.58
C ARG A 234 -1.37 15.38 8.15
N LEU A 235 -1.76 16.18 7.16
CA LEU A 235 -1.62 15.85 5.73
C LEU A 235 -0.24 16.26 5.17
N ILE A 236 0.48 17.17 5.85
CA ILE A 236 1.80 17.65 5.42
C ILE A 236 2.77 16.51 5.08
N PRO A 237 2.91 15.43 5.90
CA PRO A 237 3.82 14.34 5.56
C PRO A 237 3.50 13.68 4.21
N MET A 238 2.22 13.45 3.92
CA MET A 238 1.81 12.84 2.64
C MET A 238 2.08 13.79 1.47
N LEU A 239 1.79 15.09 1.62
CA LEU A 239 2.09 16.09 0.59
C LEU A 239 3.59 16.22 0.32
N MET A 240 4.43 16.10 1.35
CA MET A 240 5.88 16.09 1.20
C MET A 240 6.37 14.83 0.47
N LEU A 241 5.73 13.70 0.71
CA LEU A 241 6.01 12.44 0.03
C LEU A 241 5.57 12.50 -1.44
N ASP A 242 4.38 12.99 -1.76
CA ASP A 242 3.95 13.20 -3.15
C ASP A 242 4.88 14.18 -3.90
N LEU A 243 5.36 15.22 -3.20
CA LEU A 243 6.36 16.13 -3.75
C LEU A 243 7.69 15.41 -4.00
N SER A 244 8.17 14.56 -3.09
CA SER A 244 9.40 13.79 -3.33
C SER A 244 9.26 12.85 -4.53
N LEU A 245 8.10 12.19 -4.67
CA LEU A 245 7.79 11.35 -5.82
C LEU A 245 7.84 12.13 -7.14
N TYR A 246 7.19 13.30 -7.19
CA TYR A 246 7.20 14.15 -8.37
C TYR A 246 8.62 14.63 -8.73
N LEU A 247 9.41 15.02 -7.72
CA LEU A 247 10.76 15.50 -7.96
C LEU A 247 11.70 14.39 -8.42
N TRP A 248 11.54 13.16 -7.92
CA TRP A 248 12.20 11.99 -8.46
C TRP A 248 11.76 11.72 -9.90
N PHE A 249 10.46 11.76 -10.18
CA PHE A 249 9.92 11.52 -11.51
C PHE A 249 10.56 12.41 -12.59
N ILE A 250 10.77 13.70 -12.32
CA ILE A 250 11.42 14.62 -13.26
C ILE A 250 12.95 14.53 -13.28
N ASN A 251 13.56 13.77 -12.35
CA ASN A 251 15.00 13.54 -12.34
C ASN A 251 15.38 12.52 -13.43
N PRO A 252 16.38 12.80 -14.30
CA PRO A 252 16.79 11.88 -15.37
C PRO A 252 17.18 10.48 -14.91
N LEU A 253 17.62 10.32 -13.67
CA LEU A 253 18.03 9.05 -13.11
C LEU A 253 16.88 8.07 -12.89
N THR A 254 15.63 8.56 -12.90
CA THR A 254 14.45 7.70 -12.85
C THR A 254 14.40 6.73 -14.04
N LEU A 255 14.97 7.09 -15.19
CA LEU A 255 15.05 6.17 -16.32
C LEU A 255 16.04 5.01 -16.10
N THR A 256 17.05 5.21 -15.24
CA THR A 256 18.08 4.20 -14.95
C THR A 256 17.76 3.41 -13.70
N TYR A 257 17.33 4.07 -12.63
CA TYR A 257 17.13 3.50 -11.29
C TYR A 257 15.66 3.49 -10.85
N GLY A 258 14.73 3.74 -11.76
CA GLY A 258 13.32 3.93 -11.45
C GLY A 258 12.69 2.84 -10.57
N PRO A 259 12.82 1.53 -10.86
CA PRO A 259 12.27 0.50 -9.97
C PRO A 259 12.78 0.61 -8.53
N LEU A 260 14.06 0.93 -8.34
CA LEU A 260 14.67 1.07 -7.01
C LEU A 260 14.16 2.33 -6.30
N ILE A 261 14.05 3.45 -7.03
CA ILE A 261 13.48 4.71 -6.51
C ILE A 261 12.05 4.48 -6.03
N LEU A 262 11.21 3.81 -6.84
CA LEU A 262 9.82 3.55 -6.48
C LEU A 262 9.67 2.59 -5.29
N LEU A 263 10.56 1.59 -5.17
CA LEU A 263 10.59 0.71 -4.00
C LEU A 263 11.01 1.46 -2.73
N MET A 264 12.05 2.29 -2.80
CA MET A 264 12.47 3.14 -1.68
C MET A 264 11.35 4.08 -1.24
N HIS A 265 10.73 4.74 -2.21
CA HIS A 265 9.57 5.60 -1.99
C HIS A 265 8.42 4.83 -1.32
N GLY A 266 8.12 3.62 -1.81
CA GLY A 266 7.14 2.71 -1.23
C GLY A 266 7.45 2.26 0.20
N LEU A 267 8.73 2.09 0.55
CA LEU A 267 9.15 1.77 1.92
C LEU A 267 8.92 2.97 2.87
N ILE A 268 9.24 4.19 2.43
CA ILE A 268 8.97 5.41 3.21
C ILE A 268 7.45 5.58 3.38
N PHE A 269 6.68 5.37 2.32
CA PHE A 269 5.22 5.34 2.36
C PHE A 269 4.68 4.31 3.38
N ALA A 270 5.20 3.08 3.36
CA ALA A 270 4.78 2.04 4.29
C ALA A 270 5.16 2.36 5.73
N GLU A 271 6.33 2.96 5.97
CA GLU A 271 6.75 3.43 7.28
C GLU A 271 5.82 4.55 7.81
N LEU A 272 5.49 5.52 6.95
CA LEU A 272 4.61 6.63 7.29
C LEU A 272 3.23 6.14 7.72
N ASN A 273 2.64 5.22 6.96
CA ASN A 273 1.35 4.62 7.29
C ASN A 273 1.42 3.80 8.57
N SER A 274 2.47 2.99 8.75
CA SER A 274 2.66 2.21 9.97
C SER A 274 2.76 3.10 11.21
N LYS A 275 3.47 4.24 11.12
CA LYS A 275 3.50 5.25 12.20
C LYS A 275 2.12 5.83 12.48
N LEU A 276 1.33 6.12 11.45
CA LEU A 276 -0.03 6.65 11.60
C LEU A 276 -0.98 5.64 12.26
N ILE A 277 -0.90 4.37 11.84
CA ILE A 277 -1.66 3.26 12.44
C ILE A 277 -1.32 3.13 13.93
N ILE A 278 -0.03 3.11 14.29
CA ILE A 278 0.39 3.08 15.70
C ILE A 278 -0.16 4.29 16.46
N CYS A 279 -0.06 5.49 15.89
CA CYS A 279 -0.59 6.69 16.51
C CYS A 279 -2.11 6.61 16.73
N SER A 280 -2.86 6.04 15.78
CA SER A 280 -4.30 5.79 15.90
C SER A 280 -4.59 4.79 17.02
N SER A 281 -3.96 3.61 16.98
CA SER A 281 -4.20 2.54 17.97
C SER A 281 -3.74 2.92 19.38
N ALA A 282 -2.64 3.65 19.50
CA ALA A 282 -2.09 4.09 20.78
C ALA A 282 -2.68 5.41 21.29
N ILE A 283 -3.55 6.07 20.52
CA ILE A 283 -4.10 7.40 20.81
C ILE A 283 -2.96 8.39 21.10
N MET A 284 -2.00 8.45 20.19
CA MET A 284 -0.82 9.31 20.26
C MET A 284 -0.86 10.35 19.16
N LYS A 285 -0.28 11.52 19.42
CA LYS A 285 -0.20 12.58 18.42
C LYS A 285 0.70 12.16 17.25
N PHE A 286 0.15 12.10 16.05
CA PHE A 286 0.93 11.90 14.82
C PHE A 286 1.71 13.17 14.47
N GLY A 287 3.00 13.08 14.15
CA GLY A 287 3.85 14.23 13.81
C GLY A 287 3.51 14.84 12.45
N TRP A 288 3.93 16.09 12.19
CA TRP A 288 3.90 16.66 10.84
C TRP A 288 5.27 16.54 10.13
N PHE A 289 6.33 16.29 10.90
CA PHE A 289 7.70 16.13 10.40
C PHE A 289 8.12 14.68 10.50
N HIS A 290 8.63 14.13 9.39
CA HIS A 290 9.16 12.77 9.31
C HIS A 290 10.55 12.81 8.67
N LEU A 291 11.54 12.37 9.44
CA LEU A 291 12.95 12.43 9.03
C LEU A 291 13.22 11.65 7.74
N ASP A 292 12.54 10.52 7.55
CA ASP A 292 12.82 9.61 6.43
C ASP A 292 12.44 10.24 5.08
N ILE A 293 11.35 11.03 5.02
CA ILE A 293 10.95 11.84 3.84
C ILE A 293 11.97 12.97 3.59
N PHE A 294 12.44 13.61 4.66
CA PHE A 294 13.44 14.68 4.54
C PHE A 294 14.78 14.15 4.01
N ILE A 295 15.19 12.96 4.45
CA ILE A 295 16.41 12.29 3.96
C ILE A 295 16.28 11.98 2.46
N GLU A 296 15.13 11.46 2.01
CA GLU A 296 14.89 11.25 0.58
C GLU A 296 15.07 12.54 -0.24
N LEU A 297 14.49 13.65 0.21
CA LEU A 297 14.64 14.96 -0.44
C LEU A 297 16.08 15.49 -0.41
N LEU A 298 16.81 15.28 0.69
CA LEU A 298 18.22 15.67 0.78
C LEU A 298 19.09 14.91 -0.21
N PHE A 299 18.85 13.61 -0.38
CA PHE A 299 19.59 12.79 -1.32
C PHE A 299 19.28 13.17 -2.77
N LEU A 300 18.02 13.49 -3.08
CA LEU A 300 17.66 14.05 -4.37
C LEU A 300 18.42 15.35 -4.66
N ILE A 301 18.49 16.27 -3.68
CA ILE A 301 19.22 17.53 -3.81
C ILE A 301 20.72 17.28 -3.99
N GLU A 302 21.30 16.36 -3.21
CA GLU A 302 22.70 15.95 -3.32
C GLU A 302 23.02 15.48 -4.73
N ASP A 303 22.25 14.52 -5.24
CA ASP A 303 22.45 13.96 -6.57
C ASP A 303 22.22 14.99 -7.71
N THR A 304 21.20 15.83 -7.57
CA THR A 304 20.83 16.79 -8.64
C THR A 304 21.86 17.92 -8.76
N TYR A 305 22.30 18.47 -7.63
CA TYR A 305 23.05 19.74 -7.61
C TYR A 305 24.51 19.59 -7.17
N PHE A 306 24.79 18.76 -6.17
CA PHE A 306 26.12 18.71 -5.55
C PHE A 306 26.99 17.61 -6.12
N LYS A 307 26.41 16.44 -6.43
CA LYS A 307 27.10 15.27 -7.01
C LYS A 307 28.37 14.92 -6.25
N VAL A 308 28.27 14.88 -4.91
CA VAL A 308 29.41 14.62 -4.02
C VAL A 308 29.89 13.18 -4.21
N LEU A 309 28.95 12.25 -4.39
CA LEU A 309 29.22 10.86 -4.74
C LEU A 309 28.69 10.55 -6.15
N PRO A 310 29.22 9.49 -6.82
CA PRO A 310 28.58 8.96 -8.01
C PRO A 310 27.14 8.52 -7.70
N SER A 311 26.19 8.81 -8.58
CA SER A 311 24.76 8.55 -8.37
C SER A 311 24.47 7.09 -7.96
N GLU A 312 25.17 6.13 -8.56
CA GLU A 312 25.08 4.70 -8.18
C GLU A 312 25.35 4.45 -6.70
N VAL A 313 26.38 5.10 -6.17
CA VAL A 313 26.79 4.98 -4.77
C VAL A 313 25.79 5.70 -3.87
N THR A 314 25.36 6.91 -4.24
CA THR A 314 24.30 7.66 -3.54
C THR A 314 23.03 6.82 -3.40
N PHE A 315 22.55 6.22 -4.49
CA PHE A 315 21.35 5.38 -4.48
C PHE A 315 21.51 4.09 -3.69
N PHE A 316 22.63 3.40 -3.83
CA PHE A 316 22.88 2.19 -3.07
C PHE A 316 22.87 2.47 -1.56
N ILE A 317 23.56 3.54 -1.14
CA ILE A 317 23.57 3.98 0.27
C ILE A 317 22.16 4.35 0.74
N LEU A 318 21.42 5.15 -0.04
CA LEU A 318 20.06 5.54 0.29
C LEU A 318 19.13 4.33 0.44
N SER A 319 19.21 3.38 -0.50
CA SER A 319 18.40 2.16 -0.50
C SER A 319 18.66 1.32 0.73
N MET A 320 19.93 1.07 1.04
CA MET A 320 20.33 0.31 2.21
C MET A 320 19.93 1.02 3.50
N PHE A 321 20.07 2.34 3.54
CA PHE A 321 19.66 3.15 4.69
C PHE A 321 18.15 3.08 4.93
N ILE A 322 17.32 3.33 3.90
CA ILE A 322 15.86 3.27 4.01
C ILE A 322 15.39 1.86 4.39
N ALA A 323 15.95 0.82 3.76
CA ALA A 323 15.61 -0.57 4.09
C ALA A 323 15.98 -0.90 5.54
N TYR A 324 17.18 -0.50 5.99
CA TYR A 324 17.59 -0.68 7.39
C TYR A 324 16.66 0.06 8.36
N ARG A 325 16.31 1.32 8.04
CA ARG A 325 15.41 2.15 8.88
C ARG A 325 14.04 1.52 9.02
N TYR A 326 13.44 1.09 7.91
CA TYR A 326 12.14 0.41 7.92
C TYR A 326 12.20 -0.89 8.73
N CYS A 327 13.17 -1.76 8.47
CA CYS A 327 13.34 -3.01 9.21
C CYS A 327 13.56 -2.77 10.71
N SER A 328 14.42 -1.80 11.07
CA SER A 328 14.68 -1.41 12.45
C SER A 328 13.40 -0.89 13.14
N PHE A 329 12.63 -0.06 12.46
CA PHE A 329 11.34 0.43 12.94
C PHE A 329 10.36 -0.72 13.20
N VAL A 330 10.14 -1.62 12.23
CA VAL A 330 9.22 -2.75 12.38
C VAL A 330 9.65 -3.66 13.53
N LEU A 331 10.92 -4.08 13.58
CA LEU A 331 11.43 -4.95 14.64
C LEU A 331 11.30 -4.32 16.03
N THR A 332 11.57 -3.01 16.13
CA THR A 332 11.45 -2.28 17.40
C THR A 332 9.99 -2.22 17.86
N VAL A 333 9.07 -1.82 16.98
CA VAL A 333 7.65 -1.68 17.34
C VAL A 333 7.04 -3.03 17.66
N VAL A 334 7.28 -4.05 16.84
CA VAL A 334 6.81 -5.42 17.09
C VAL A 334 7.35 -5.92 18.43
N GLY A 335 8.65 -5.74 18.70
CA GLY A 335 9.26 -6.11 19.98
C GLY A 335 8.65 -5.40 21.20
N GLN A 336 8.35 -4.10 21.08
CA GLN A 336 7.70 -3.33 22.13
C GLN A 336 6.26 -3.79 22.38
N LEU A 337 5.49 -4.04 21.31
CA LEU A 337 4.11 -4.49 21.40
C LEU A 337 4.00 -5.91 21.96
N THR A 338 4.83 -6.85 21.51
CA THR A 338 4.83 -8.23 22.03
C THR A 338 5.22 -8.26 23.51
N SER A 339 6.24 -7.49 23.90
CA SER A 339 6.67 -7.38 25.30
C SER A 339 5.59 -6.78 26.20
N TYR A 340 4.87 -5.75 25.71
CA TYR A 340 3.82 -5.09 26.47
C TYR A 340 2.53 -5.91 26.56
N LEU A 341 2.09 -6.48 25.44
CA LEU A 341 0.85 -7.26 25.35
C LEU A 341 1.02 -8.70 25.86
N LYS A 342 2.27 -9.18 26.02
CA LYS A 342 2.63 -10.55 26.39
C LYS A 342 1.99 -11.56 25.43
N ILE A 343 2.24 -11.36 24.14
CA ILE A 343 1.78 -12.21 23.05
C ILE A 343 2.93 -12.55 22.13
N SER A 344 2.86 -13.72 21.50
CA SER A 344 3.74 -14.10 20.39
C SER A 344 3.20 -13.61 19.06
N VAL A 345 4.10 -13.27 18.12
CA VAL A 345 3.71 -12.77 16.79
C VAL A 345 3.12 -13.88 15.93
N PHE A 346 3.74 -15.05 15.91
CA PHE A 346 3.44 -16.15 14.97
C PHE A 346 2.98 -17.43 15.67
N SER A 347 2.51 -17.33 16.92
CA SER A 347 2.00 -18.46 17.69
C SER A 347 0.63 -18.12 18.25
N VAL A 348 -0.22 -19.15 18.33
CA VAL A 348 -1.55 -19.08 18.95
C VAL A 348 -1.44 -19.17 20.49
N ASN A 349 -0.33 -19.71 21.00
CA ASN A 349 -0.03 -19.74 22.42
C ASN A 349 0.53 -18.38 22.86
N LYS A 350 0.03 -17.89 24.01
CA LYS A 350 0.42 -16.61 24.62
C LYS A 350 1.90 -16.55 24.96
#